data_AF-A0A415ZLJ8-F1
#
_entry.id   AF-A0A415ZLJ8-F1
#
_cell.length_a   1.000
_cell.length_b   1.000
_cell.length_c   1.000
_cell.angle_alpha   90.00
_cell.angle_beta   90.00
_cell.angle_gamma   90.00
#
_symmetry.space_group_name_H-M   'P 1'
#
loop_
_entity.id
_entity.type
_entity.pdbx_description
1 polymer ?
#
loop_
_entity_poly.entity_id
_entity_poly.type
_entity_poly.pdbx_seq_one_letter_code
_entity_poly.pdbx_strand_id
1 'polypeptide(L)' 'MHFCIFKRNETLDVLLLPHKGTNMYSFVNLSKGHICPCLFPSIDAAIADLDDRQKRGLILEYNVIA' A
#
# COMPACT_ATOMS: atom_id res chain seq x y z
N MET A 1 1.37 -1.08 -9.35
CA MET A 1 0.79 -2.36 -8.88
C MET A 1 -0.47 -2.08 -8.09
N HIS A 2 -1.47 -2.94 -8.17
CA HIS A 2 -2.76 -2.76 -7.50
C HIS A 2 -2.89 -3.76 -6.36
N PHE A 3 -3.35 -3.28 -5.19
CA PHE A 3 -3.52 -4.10 -4.00
C PHE A 3 -4.91 -3.88 -3.39
N CYS A 4 -5.49 -4.96 -2.89
CA CYS A 4 -6.64 -4.94 -2.01
C CYS A 4 -6.18 -5.26 -0.59
N ILE A 5 -6.36 -4.35 0.35
CA ILE A 5 -5.92 -4.47 1.74
C ILE A 5 -7.13 -4.70 2.64
N PHE A 6 -7.12 -5.80 3.39
CA PHE A 6 -8.17 -6.16 4.34
C PHE A 6 -7.79 -5.72 5.75
N LYS A 7 -8.63 -4.91 6.36
CA LYS A 7 -8.58 -4.57 7.79
C LYS A 7 -9.84 -5.07 8.47
N ARG A 8 -9.85 -5.04 9.81
CA ARG A 8 -11.01 -5.49 10.61
C ARG A 8 -12.34 -4.84 10.24
N ASN A 9 -12.32 -3.55 9.90
CA ASN A 9 -13.53 -2.74 9.70
C ASN A 9 -13.67 -2.18 8.28
N GLU A 10 -12.67 -2.35 7.43
CA GLU A 10 -12.65 -1.78 6.08
C GLU A 10 -11.81 -2.63 5.14
N THR A 11 -12.18 -2.61 3.87
CA THR A 11 -11.33 -3.07 2.77
C THR A 11 -10.91 -1.85 1.97
N LEU A 12 -9.62 -1.77 1.66
CA LEU A 12 -9.04 -0.64 0.94
C LEU A 12 -8.48 -1.08 -0.39
N ASP A 13 -8.81 -0.31 -1.41
CA ASP A 13 -8.26 -0.42 -2.73
C ASP A 13 -7.11 0.59 -2.86
N VAL A 14 -5.88 0.11 -3.13
CA VAL A 14 -4.70 0.97 -3.21
C VAL A 14 -3.82 0.65 -4.42
N LEU A 15 -3.27 1.68 -5.06
CA LEU A 15 -2.27 1.57 -6.11
C LEU A 15 -0.89 1.95 -5.59
N LEU A 16 0.13 1.13 -5.82
CA LEU A 16 1.52 1.53 -5.67
C LEU A 16 2.00 2.14 -7.00
N LEU A 17 2.33 3.43 -6.95
CA LEU A 17 2.76 4.23 -8.11
C LEU A 17 4.07 4.96 -7.81
N PRO A 18 4.87 5.29 -8.85
CA PRO A 18 6.00 6.21 -8.70
C PRO A 18 5.54 7.55 -8.14
N HIS A 19 6.24 8.05 -7.14
CA HIS A 19 5.95 9.33 -6.52
C HIS A 19 6.55 10.45 -7.36
N LYS A 20 5.69 11.39 -7.80
CA LYS A 20 6.03 12.41 -8.79
C LYS A 20 7.28 13.20 -8.38
N GLY A 21 8.22 13.35 -9.31
CA GLY A 21 9.44 14.15 -9.11
C GLY A 21 10.48 13.48 -8.22
N THR A 22 10.30 12.19 -7.89
CA THR A 22 11.25 11.40 -7.09
C THR A 22 11.50 10.06 -7.77
N ASN A 23 12.51 9.34 -7.30
CA ASN A 23 12.76 7.94 -7.67
C ASN A 23 12.12 6.96 -6.66
N MET A 24 11.10 7.40 -5.93
CA MET A 24 10.43 6.62 -4.89
C MET A 24 9.02 6.21 -5.32
N TYR A 25 8.38 5.37 -4.52
CA TYR A 25 7.02 4.89 -4.71
C TYR A 25 6.15 5.30 -3.52
N SER A 26 4.86 5.50 -3.76
CA SER A 26 3.87 5.74 -2.70
C SER A 26 2.57 5.00 -3.01
N PHE A 27 1.88 4.55 -1.96
CA PHE A 27 0.52 4.05 -2.12
C PHE A 27 -0.46 5.20 -2.35
N VAL A 28 -1.35 5.04 -3.32
CA VAL A 28 -2.50 5.91 -3.57
C VAL A 28 -3.74 5.13 -3.13
N ASN A 29 -4.45 5.64 -2.15
CA ASN A 29 -5.66 5.00 -1.63
C ASN A 29 -6.87 5.45 -2.46
N LEU A 30 -7.36 4.57 -3.32
CA LEU A 30 -8.50 4.85 -4.20
C LEU A 30 -9.80 4.94 -3.41
N SER A 31 -9.98 4.09 -2.40
CA SER A 31 -11.17 4.11 -1.54
C SER A 31 -11.34 5.40 -0.74
N LYS A 32 -10.23 6.08 -0.41
CA LYS A 32 -10.22 7.30 0.40
C LYS A 32 -9.78 8.55 -0.36
N GLY A 33 -9.45 8.43 -1.64
CA GLY A 33 -9.07 9.55 -2.51
C GLY A 33 -7.83 10.33 -2.05
N HIS A 34 -6.85 9.70 -1.41
CA HIS A 34 -5.61 10.38 -0.97
C HIS A 34 -4.34 9.61 -1.32
N ILE A 35 -3.24 10.34 -1.45
CA ILE A 35 -1.90 9.77 -1.60
C ILE A 35 -1.32 9.59 -0.20
N CYS A 36 -0.82 8.39 0.09
CA CYS A 36 -0.13 8.11 1.34
C CYS A 36 1.18 8.92 1.40
N PRO A 37 1.51 9.55 2.55
CA PRO A 37 2.78 10.27 2.70
C PRO A 37 3.99 9.34 2.80
N CYS A 38 3.80 8.03 2.95
CA CYS A 38 4.88 7.06 2.97
C CYS A 38 5.55 6.98 1.59
N LEU A 39 6.88 7.02 1.60
CA LEU A 39 7.72 6.90 0.42
C LEU A 39 8.60 5.66 0.54
N PHE A 40 8.64 4.86 -0.51
CA PHE A 40 9.41 3.62 -0.57
C PHE A 40 10.47 3.69 -1.67
N PRO A 41 11.70 3.24 -1.43
CA PRO A 41 12.76 3.26 -2.43
C PRO A 41 12.55 2.22 -3.55
N SER A 42 11.72 1.20 -3.32
CA SER A 42 11.41 0.15 -4.29
C SER A 42 10.02 -0.43 -4.04
N ILE A 43 9.54 -1.22 -4.99
CA ILE A 43 8.31 -2.00 -4.84
C ILE A 43 8.44 -3.02 -3.69
N ASP A 44 9.57 -3.73 -3.61
CA ASP A 44 9.82 -4.72 -2.56
C ASP A 44 9.78 -4.09 -1.16
N ALA A 45 10.29 -2.87 -1.01
CA ALA A 45 10.23 -2.15 0.25
C ALA A 45 8.79 -1.77 0.64
N ALA A 46 7.94 -1.46 -0.33
CA ALA A 46 6.52 -1.19 -0.09
C ALA A 46 5.74 -2.47 0.29
N ILE A 47 6.08 -3.61 -0.31
CA ILE A 47 5.51 -4.92 0.05
C ILE A 47 5.97 -5.33 1.44
N ALA A 48 7.25 -5.14 1.78
CA ALA A 48 7.77 -5.40 3.12
C ALA A 48 7.07 -4.56 4.21
N ASP A 49 6.65 -3.33 3.90
CA ASP A 49 5.82 -2.51 4.81
C ASP A 49 4.42 -3.12 5.00
N LEU A 50 3.79 -3.68 3.95
CA LEU A 50 2.53 -4.42 4.09
C LEU A 50 2.69 -5.68 4.96
N ASP A 51 3.77 -6.44 4.75
CA ASP A 51 4.08 -7.63 5.55
C ASP A 51 4.31 -7.27 7.04
N ASP A 52 5.05 -6.20 7.33
CA ASP A 52 5.23 -5.71 8.70
C ASP A 52 3.90 -5.32 9.34
N ARG A 53 3.06 -4.59 8.62
CA ARG A 53 1.72 -4.21 9.10
C ARG A 53 0.86 -5.43 9.37
N GLN A 54 0.96 -6.48 8.56
CA GLN A 54 0.22 -7.72 8.78
C GLN A 54 0.73 -8.45 10.03
N LYS A 55 2.06 -8.59 10.19
CA LYS A 55 2.69 -9.18 11.39
C LYS A 55 2.31 -8.45 12.68
N ARG A 56 2.14 -7.13 12.60
CA ARG A 56 1.70 -6.28 13.72
C ARG A 56 0.19 -6.26 13.93
N GLY A 57 -0.59 -6.94 13.08
CA GLY A 57 -2.05 -6.98 13.14
C GLY A 57 -2.75 -5.66 12.77
N LEU A 58 -2.06 -4.74 12.09
CA LEU A 58 -2.64 -3.49 11.59
C LEU A 58 -3.48 -3.71 10.32
N ILE A 59 -3.12 -4.73 9.56
CA ILE A 59 -3.93 -5.28 8.47
C ILE A 59 -4.09 -6.79 8.72
N LEU A 60 -5.16 -7.38 8.22
CA LEU A 60 -5.41 -8.81 8.34
C LEU A 60 -4.72 -9.58 7.20
N GLU A 61 -4.83 -9.05 5.98
CA GLU A 61 -4.33 -9.64 4.75
C GLU A 61 -4.24 -8.57 3.65
N TYR A 62 -3.48 -8.84 2.59
CA TYR A 62 -3.55 -8.08 1.34
C TYR A 62 -3.42 -9.02 0.14
N ASN A 63 -4.08 -8.67 -0.97
CA ASN A 63 -3.99 -9.37 -2.25
C ASN A 63 -3.45 -8.43 -3.32
N VAL A 64 -2.61 -8.95 -4.22
CA VAL A 64 -2.22 -8.24 -5.45
C VAL A 64 -3.27 -8.51 -6.52
N ILE A 65 -3.83 -7.45 -7.10
CA ILE A 65 -4.77 -7.56 -8.22
C ILE A 65 -3.96 -7.32 -9.51
N ALA A 66 -4.08 -8.28 -10.44
CA ALA A 66 -3.41 -8.27 -11.74
C ALA A 66 -4.04 -7.26 -12.70
#